data_AF-A0A747V171-F1
#
_entry.id   AF-A0A747V171-F1
#
_cell.length_a   1.000
_cell.length_b   1.000
_cell.length_c   1.000
_cell.angle_alpha   90.00
_cell.angle_beta   90.00
_cell.angle_gamma   90.00
#
_symmetry.space_group_name_H-M   'P 1'
#
loop_
_entity.id
_entity.type
_entity.pdbx_description
1 polymer ?
#
loop_
_entity_poly.entity_id
_entity_poly.type
_entity_poly.pdbx_seq_one_letter_code
_entity_poly.pdbx_strand_id
1 'polypeptide(L)'
;MNTTLTPADLDPRRQAMLLYFQGYRVARIAEMLDEKVATVHSWKKRDKWGDYGPLDQMQLTTAARYCQLIMKEHKEGKDFKEIDLLARQSERHARIGKFNNGGNEADLNPNVANRNKGPRRQPEKNVFTDEQIEKLEEVFHASMFDYQRHWFEAGKTNRIRNLLKSRQIGATFYFAREALIDALLTGRNQIFLSASKAQAHVFKQYIIDFAKEVDVELKGDPMVLPNGATLYFLGTNARTAQSYHGNLYLDEYFWIPKFQELRKVASGMAIHKKWRQTYFSTPSSLTHSAYPFWSGALFNRGRSKADKVDIDLSHSNLAPGLLCADGQYRQIVTVEDAVRGGCNLFDLDQLRMEYSPDEYQNLLMCEFVDDLASVFPLSELQACMVDSWEVWTDFHALALRPFGWREVWIGYDPAKGTQNGDSAGCVVVAPPAVPGGKFRILERHQWRGMDFRAQADAIKKLTEQYNVTYIGIDSTGVGHGVYENVKAFFPAVREFVYNPNVKNALVLKAYDIISHRRLEFDAGHTDIAQSFMAIRRATTASGNRPTYEASRSEEASHADLAWATMHALFNEPLQGESANTSNIVEIF
;
A
#
# COMPACT_ATOMS: atom_id res chain seq x y z
N MET A 1 76.53 42.98 16.18
CA MET A 1 75.55 42.73 17.26
C MET A 1 74.17 42.99 16.69
N ASN A 2 73.25 42.02 16.81
CA ASN A 2 71.92 42.07 16.19
C ASN A 2 71.10 43.26 16.68
N THR A 3 70.80 44.19 15.78
CA THR A 3 69.91 45.34 16.01
C THR A 3 68.47 44.84 16.02
N THR A 4 67.93 44.49 17.18
CA THR A 4 66.49 44.36 17.37
C THR A 4 65.86 45.75 17.24
N LEU A 5 65.08 45.96 16.19
CA LEU A 5 64.29 47.17 15.90
C LEU A 5 63.14 47.31 16.89
N THR A 6 63.42 47.70 18.12
CA THR A 6 62.41 48.23 19.06
C THR A 6 62.56 49.75 19.11
N PRO A 7 61.52 50.53 18.74
CA PRO A 7 61.59 52.00 18.77
C PRO A 7 61.96 52.53 20.15
N ALA A 8 63.03 53.33 20.26
CA ALA A 8 63.57 53.83 21.52
C ALA A 8 62.55 54.61 22.38
N ASP A 9 61.52 55.18 21.74
CA ASP A 9 60.51 56.05 22.38
C ASP A 9 59.30 55.29 22.96
N LEU A 10 59.27 53.96 22.89
CA LEU A 10 58.19 53.16 23.49
C LEU A 10 58.42 52.92 24.98
N ASP A 11 57.35 52.99 25.77
CA ASP A 11 57.34 52.60 27.19
C ASP A 11 58.02 51.22 27.40
N PRO A 12 59.05 51.11 28.27
CA PRO A 12 59.80 49.87 28.50
C PRO A 12 58.92 48.65 28.79
N ARG A 13 57.79 48.85 29.48
CA ARG A 13 56.82 47.79 29.76
C ARG A 13 56.15 47.24 28.49
N ARG A 14 55.84 48.10 27.51
CA ARG A 14 55.27 47.68 26.21
C ARG A 14 56.32 47.03 25.33
N GLN A 15 57.55 47.54 25.32
CA GLN A 15 58.66 46.90 24.60
C GLN A 15 58.89 45.48 25.10
N ALA A 16 58.87 45.29 26.43
CA ALA A 16 59.02 43.99 27.06
C ALA A 16 57.91 43.00 26.63
N MET A 17 56.67 43.45 26.53
CA MET A 17 55.55 42.62 26.05
C MET A 17 55.74 42.18 24.59
N LEU A 18 56.17 43.08 23.71
CA LEU A 18 56.42 42.75 22.30
C LEU A 18 57.57 41.76 22.12
N LEU A 19 58.65 41.90 22.90
CA LEU A 19 59.74 40.93 22.93
C LEU A 19 59.28 39.58 23.49
N TYR A 20 58.37 39.58 24.45
CA TYR A 20 57.76 38.34 24.94
C TYR A 20 56.93 37.63 23.86
N PHE A 21 56.13 38.36 23.08
CA PHE A 21 55.40 37.79 21.93
C PHE A 21 56.32 37.25 20.83
N GLN A 22 57.54 37.78 20.70
CA GLN A 22 58.57 37.23 19.82
C GLN A 22 59.24 35.95 20.36
N GLY A 23 58.88 35.50 21.58
CA GLY A 23 59.38 34.27 22.18
C GLY A 23 60.64 34.42 23.05
N TYR A 24 61.06 35.65 23.35
CA TYR A 24 62.21 35.86 24.26
C TYR A 24 61.86 35.49 25.71
N ARG A 25 62.80 34.86 26.41
CA ARG A 25 62.68 34.55 27.84
C ARG A 25 62.73 35.84 28.67
N VAL A 26 61.98 35.91 29.76
CA VAL A 26 61.88 37.11 30.64
C VAL A 26 63.25 37.60 31.12
N ALA A 27 64.16 36.68 31.49
CA ALA A 27 65.53 37.04 31.88
C ALA A 27 66.28 37.77 30.77
N ARG A 28 66.14 37.31 29.52
CA ARG A 28 66.77 37.93 28.35
C ARG A 28 66.14 39.28 28.00
N ILE A 29 64.83 39.41 28.16
CA ILE A 29 64.13 40.69 27.96
C ILE A 29 64.62 41.74 28.97
N ALA A 30 64.77 41.34 30.24
CA ALA A 30 65.27 42.22 31.28
C ALA A 30 66.69 42.72 30.97
N GLU A 31 67.59 41.84 30.50
CA GLU A 31 68.93 42.23 30.02
C GLU A 31 68.86 43.19 28.83
N MET A 32 67.97 42.96 27.87
CA MET A 32 67.86 43.78 26.65
C MET A 32 67.33 45.19 26.92
N LEU A 33 66.56 45.37 27.99
CA LEU A 33 65.94 46.64 28.36
C LEU A 33 66.64 47.35 29.53
N ASP A 34 67.74 46.78 30.04
CA ASP A 34 68.42 47.24 31.26
C ASP A 34 67.48 47.37 32.47
N GLU A 35 66.59 46.38 32.64
CA GLU A 35 65.57 46.34 33.68
C GLU A 35 65.78 45.18 34.65
N LYS A 36 65.25 45.29 35.88
CA LYS A 36 65.32 44.17 36.84
C LYS A 36 64.39 43.04 36.39
N VAL A 37 64.89 41.80 36.40
CA VAL A 37 64.12 40.59 36.07
C VAL A 37 62.79 40.51 36.83
N ALA A 38 62.80 40.86 38.13
CA ALA A 38 61.59 40.90 38.96
C ALA A 38 60.54 41.91 38.46
N THR A 39 60.97 43.06 37.92
CA THR A 39 60.10 44.08 37.34
C THR A 39 59.39 43.54 36.10
N VAL A 40 60.13 42.91 35.19
CA VAL A 40 59.56 42.33 33.96
C VAL A 40 58.61 41.16 34.28
N HIS A 41 58.93 40.33 35.28
CA HIS A 41 58.01 39.30 35.78
C HIS A 41 56.72 39.90 36.36
N SER A 42 56.81 41.01 37.09
CA SER A 42 55.63 41.71 37.60
C SER A 42 54.76 42.25 36.47
N TRP A 43 55.35 42.80 35.40
CA TRP A 43 54.60 43.28 34.23
C TRP A 43 53.90 42.12 33.52
N LYS A 44 54.63 41.03 33.25
CA LYS A 44 54.09 39.81 32.66
C LYS A 44 52.88 39.28 33.42
N LYS A 45 52.96 39.24 34.75
CA LYS A 45 51.87 38.76 35.61
C LYS A 45 50.69 39.73 35.63
N ARG A 46 50.95 41.04 35.73
CA ARG A 46 49.90 42.07 35.85
C ARG A 46 49.07 42.19 34.57
N ASP A 47 49.73 42.19 33.42
CA ASP A 47 49.07 42.30 32.12
C ASP A 47 48.78 40.93 31.50
N LYS A 48 49.00 39.85 32.26
CA LYS A 48 48.66 38.48 31.86
C LYS A 48 49.15 38.12 30.46
N TRP A 49 50.42 38.38 30.15
CA TRP A 49 50.93 38.17 28.79
C TRP A 49 50.79 36.72 28.30
N GLY A 50 50.68 35.75 29.22
CA GLY A 50 50.45 34.35 28.89
C GLY A 50 49.02 34.01 28.43
N ASP A 51 48.05 34.91 28.66
CA ASP A 51 46.65 34.67 28.32
C ASP A 51 46.34 35.12 26.87
N TYR A 52 47.25 35.85 26.22
CA TYR A 52 47.09 36.25 24.82
C TYR A 52 47.38 35.07 23.89
N GLY A 53 46.36 34.61 23.18
CA GLY A 53 46.52 33.61 22.13
C GLY A 53 47.26 34.18 20.91
N PRO A 54 47.76 33.33 20.00
CA PRO A 54 48.47 33.80 18.80
C PRO A 54 47.69 34.82 17.97
N LEU A 55 46.37 34.65 17.82
CA LEU A 55 45.52 35.59 17.09
C LEU A 55 45.41 36.95 17.80
N ASP A 56 45.29 36.96 19.12
CA ASP A 56 45.21 38.20 19.91
C ASP A 56 46.52 38.99 19.83
N GLN A 57 47.67 38.28 19.87
CA GLN A 57 48.98 38.89 19.68
C GLN A 57 49.12 39.52 18.28
N MET A 58 48.65 38.83 17.23
CA MET A 58 48.65 39.35 15.85
C MET A 58 47.72 40.56 15.69
N GLN A 59 46.52 40.53 16.27
CA GLN A 59 45.58 41.65 16.26
C GLN A 59 46.16 42.88 16.95
N LEU A 60 46.73 42.70 18.15
CA LEU A 60 47.29 43.80 18.94
C LEU A 60 48.47 44.46 18.23
N THR A 61 49.37 43.65 17.65
CA THR A 61 50.56 44.16 16.93
C THR A 61 50.19 44.82 15.60
N THR A 62 49.25 44.24 14.85
CA THR A 62 48.73 44.83 13.61
C THR A 62 48.03 46.15 13.86
N ALA A 63 47.16 46.23 14.88
CA ALA A 63 46.47 47.46 15.26
C ALA A 63 47.45 48.55 15.71
N ALA A 64 48.44 48.21 16.54
CA ALA A 64 49.46 49.16 16.99
C ALA A 64 50.26 49.74 15.81
N ARG A 65 50.71 48.89 14.87
CA ARG A 65 51.44 49.33 13.68
C ARG A 65 50.57 50.17 12.75
N TYR A 66 49.30 49.80 12.58
CA TYR A 66 48.33 50.56 11.81
C TYR A 66 48.17 51.98 12.38
N CYS A 67 47.94 52.11 13.70
CA CYS A 67 47.84 53.41 14.35
C CYS A 67 49.12 54.25 14.18
N GLN A 68 50.30 53.66 14.31
CA GLN A 68 51.57 54.36 14.10
C GLN A 68 51.69 54.94 12.68
N LEU A 69 51.37 54.15 11.66
CA LEU A 69 51.44 54.60 10.26
C LEU A 69 50.38 55.66 9.96
N ILE A 70 49.17 55.52 10.49
CA ILE A 70 48.10 56.51 10.35
C ILE A 70 48.50 57.85 10.95
N MET A 71 49.17 57.85 12.11
CA MET A 71 49.58 59.08 12.80
C MET A 71 50.88 59.69 12.28
N LYS A 72 51.58 59.06 11.32
CA LYS A 72 52.78 59.62 10.68
C LYS A 72 52.44 60.89 9.89
N GLU A 73 53.08 62.03 10.20
CA GLU A 73 52.77 63.34 9.58
C GLU A 73 53.04 63.35 8.06
N HIS A 74 54.21 62.87 7.65
CA HIS A 74 54.58 62.77 6.23
C HIS A 74 54.57 61.31 5.78
N LYS A 75 53.55 60.93 5.00
CA LYS A 75 53.38 59.57 4.46
C LYS A 75 53.93 59.45 3.05
N GLU A 76 54.58 58.33 2.77
CA GLU A 76 55.06 57.91 1.46
C GLU A 76 54.15 56.81 0.88
N GLY A 77 54.28 56.51 -0.42
CA GLY A 77 53.49 55.45 -1.08
C GLY A 77 53.61 54.07 -0.41
N LYS A 78 54.77 53.75 0.17
CA LYS A 78 54.98 52.51 0.94
C LYS A 78 54.12 52.46 2.21
N ASP A 79 53.92 53.60 2.87
CA ASP A 79 53.14 53.69 4.11
C ASP A 79 51.65 53.46 3.80
N PHE A 80 51.13 54.05 2.73
CA PHE A 80 49.74 53.81 2.30
C PHE A 80 49.49 52.34 1.92
N LYS A 81 50.46 51.70 1.27
CA LYS A 81 50.38 50.27 0.96
C LYS A 81 50.39 49.40 2.21
N GLU A 82 51.25 49.72 3.18
CA GLU A 82 51.30 48.99 4.46
C GLU A 82 50.00 49.19 5.27
N ILE A 83 49.45 50.41 5.31
CA ILE A 83 48.15 50.72 5.92
C ILE A 83 47.02 49.86 5.33
N ASP A 84 46.90 49.82 3.99
CA ASP A 84 45.89 49.01 3.31
C ASP A 84 46.07 47.51 3.60
N LEU A 85 47.30 47.00 3.59
CA LEU A 85 47.57 45.61 3.93
C LEU A 85 47.18 45.28 5.37
N LEU A 86 47.55 46.13 6.33
CA LEU A 86 47.21 45.95 7.76
C LEU A 86 45.70 46.03 7.99
N ALA A 87 44.98 46.92 7.28
CA ALA A 87 43.52 47.00 7.35
C ALA A 87 42.86 45.70 6.85
N ARG A 88 43.31 45.16 5.71
CA ARG A 88 42.82 43.88 5.17
C ARG A 88 43.12 42.70 6.09
N GLN A 89 44.30 42.67 6.72
CA GLN A 89 44.63 41.63 7.70
C GLN A 89 43.73 41.72 8.94
N SER A 90 43.40 42.93 9.39
CA SER A 90 42.49 43.13 10.52
C SER A 90 41.09 42.57 10.24
N GLU A 91 40.57 42.75 9.03
CA GLU A 91 39.30 42.13 8.60
C GLU A 91 39.38 40.60 8.63
N ARG A 92 40.48 40.01 8.15
CA ARG A 92 40.70 38.55 8.21
C ARG A 92 40.78 38.04 9.64
N HIS A 93 41.49 38.74 10.53
CA HIS A 93 41.55 38.37 11.94
C HIS A 93 40.16 38.40 12.60
N ALA A 94 39.31 39.38 12.26
CA ALA A 94 37.94 39.46 12.78
C ALA A 94 37.07 38.28 12.29
N ARG A 95 37.22 37.86 11.02
CA ARG A 95 36.53 36.68 10.47
C ARG A 95 36.96 35.38 11.16
N ILE A 96 38.26 35.20 11.39
CA ILE A 96 38.79 34.04 12.13
C ILE A 96 38.25 34.03 13.57
N GLY A 97 38.21 35.19 14.23
CA GLY A 97 37.62 35.32 15.57
C GLY A 97 36.15 34.91 15.60
N LYS A 98 35.35 35.35 14.62
CA LYS A 98 33.93 34.96 14.50
C LYS A 98 33.75 33.46 14.25
N PHE A 99 34.59 32.86 13.41
CA PHE A 99 34.58 31.41 13.17
C PHE A 99 34.87 30.62 14.46
N ASN A 100 35.90 31.00 15.22
CA ASN A 100 36.26 30.33 16.47
C ASN A 100 35.20 30.44 17.57
N ASN A 101 34.35 31.48 17.53
CA ASN A 101 33.24 31.70 18.48
C ASN A 101 31.90 31.12 17.98
N GLY A 102 31.93 29.92 17.36
CA GLY A 102 30.73 29.18 16.95
C GLY A 102 30.20 29.51 15.55
N GLY A 103 31.00 30.19 14.73
CA GLY A 103 30.71 30.42 13.31
C GLY A 103 30.91 29.16 12.46
N ASN A 104 30.60 29.25 11.17
CA ASN A 104 30.77 28.15 10.22
C ASN A 104 31.67 28.55 9.04
N GLU A 105 32.00 27.59 8.17
CA GLU A 105 32.96 27.78 7.07
C GLU A 105 32.58 28.92 6.11
N ALA A 106 31.29 29.29 6.03
CA ALA A 106 30.83 30.43 5.24
C ALA A 106 31.28 31.80 5.81
N ASP A 107 31.65 31.89 7.09
CA ASP A 107 32.22 33.10 7.69
C ASP A 107 33.68 33.36 7.23
N LEU A 108 34.39 32.30 6.84
CA LEU A 108 35.78 32.38 6.36
C LEU A 108 35.85 32.63 4.84
N ASN A 109 34.89 32.11 4.07
CA ASN A 109 34.90 32.18 2.61
C ASN A 109 33.59 32.77 2.03
N PRO A 110 33.61 34.03 1.53
CA PRO A 110 32.45 34.66 0.89
C PRO A 110 31.91 33.90 -0.33
N ASN A 111 32.74 33.09 -1.00
CA ASN A 111 32.32 32.33 -2.17
C ASN A 111 31.42 31.13 -1.79
N VAL A 112 31.58 30.58 -0.59
CA VAL A 112 30.72 29.50 -0.07
C VAL A 112 29.33 30.04 0.26
N ALA A 113 29.25 31.25 0.82
CA ALA A 113 27.97 31.94 1.04
C ALA A 113 27.24 32.26 -0.28
N ASN A 114 27.99 32.69 -1.31
CA ASN A 114 27.42 32.99 -2.62
C ASN A 114 26.95 31.75 -3.39
N ARG A 115 27.57 30.58 -3.18
CA ARG A 115 27.17 29.31 -3.83
C ARG A 115 25.80 28.80 -3.38
N ASN A 116 25.33 29.22 -2.20
CA ASN A 116 24.05 28.81 -1.62
C ASN A 116 22.91 29.82 -1.84
N LYS A 117 23.14 30.91 -2.60
CA LYS A 117 22.11 31.90 -2.96
C LYS A 117 21.46 31.54 -4.30
N GLY A 118 20.44 30.68 -4.28
CA GLY A 118 19.56 30.43 -5.42
C GLY A 118 18.39 29.49 -5.06
N PRO A 119 17.22 29.59 -5.73
CA PRO A 119 16.14 28.63 -5.53
C PRO A 119 16.62 27.24 -5.99
N ARG A 120 16.76 26.30 -5.05
CA ARG A 120 17.04 24.89 -5.37
C ARG A 120 15.85 24.36 -6.17
N ARG A 121 16.06 24.08 -7.46
CA ARG A 121 15.10 23.30 -8.27
C ARG A 121 14.92 21.96 -7.56
N GLN A 122 13.70 21.63 -7.14
CA GLN A 122 13.44 20.31 -6.55
C GLN A 122 13.81 19.25 -7.60
N PRO A 123 14.48 18.14 -7.21
CA PRO A 123 14.74 17.05 -8.13
C PRO A 123 13.42 16.54 -8.69
N GLU A 124 13.37 16.30 -10.00
CA GLU A 124 12.22 15.66 -10.63
C GLU A 124 11.98 14.29 -9.99
N LYS A 125 10.73 14.00 -9.65
CA LYS A 125 10.32 12.73 -9.05
C LYS A 125 9.97 11.74 -10.15
N ASN A 126 10.08 10.44 -9.85
CA ASN A 126 9.65 9.36 -10.73
C ASN A 126 10.36 9.36 -12.10
N VAL A 127 11.65 9.75 -12.12
CA VAL A 127 12.45 9.83 -13.35
C VAL A 127 12.98 8.44 -13.72
N PHE A 128 12.89 8.12 -15.01
CA PHE A 128 13.53 6.96 -15.63
C PHE A 128 14.49 7.48 -16.70
N THR A 129 15.69 6.91 -16.78
CA THR A 129 16.59 7.12 -17.93
C THR A 129 16.19 6.23 -19.09
N ASP A 130 16.63 6.55 -20.30
CA ASP A 130 16.33 5.75 -21.49
C ASP A 130 16.84 4.30 -21.34
N GLU A 131 18.01 4.11 -20.72
CA GLU A 131 18.57 2.78 -20.43
C GLU A 131 17.71 2.00 -19.43
N GLN A 132 17.13 2.67 -18.44
CA GLN A 132 16.21 2.04 -17.49
C GLN A 132 14.90 1.63 -18.19
N ILE A 133 14.38 2.45 -19.10
CA ILE A 133 13.19 2.13 -19.88
C ILE A 133 13.45 0.91 -20.78
N GLU A 134 14.55 0.91 -21.54
CA GLU A 134 14.95 -0.21 -22.39
C GLU A 134 15.11 -1.49 -21.57
N LYS A 135 15.71 -1.39 -20.38
CA LYS A 135 15.85 -2.55 -19.48
C LYS A 135 14.50 -3.09 -19.00
N LEU A 136 13.55 -2.20 -18.67
CA LEU A 136 12.19 -2.62 -18.31
C LEU A 136 11.48 -3.32 -19.47
N GLU A 137 11.63 -2.83 -20.70
CA GLU A 137 11.07 -3.50 -21.89
C GLU A 137 11.65 -4.92 -22.06
N GLU A 138 12.97 -5.08 -21.94
CA GLU A 138 13.64 -6.39 -22.01
C GLU A 138 13.08 -7.35 -20.96
N VAL A 139 13.02 -6.91 -19.69
CA VAL A 139 12.57 -7.75 -18.59
C VAL A 139 11.07 -8.06 -18.70
N PHE A 140 10.26 -7.10 -19.16
CA PHE A 140 8.85 -7.33 -19.46
C PHE A 140 8.68 -8.45 -20.51
N HIS A 141 9.38 -8.37 -21.63
CA HIS A 141 9.28 -9.37 -22.70
C HIS A 141 9.84 -10.75 -22.34
N ALA A 142 10.93 -10.79 -21.54
CA ALA A 142 11.53 -12.02 -21.07
C ALA A 142 10.63 -12.77 -20.07
N SER A 143 9.85 -12.03 -19.26
CA SER A 143 9.00 -12.61 -18.22
C SER A 143 7.64 -13.15 -18.71
N MET A 144 7.25 -12.92 -19.97
CA MET A 144 5.93 -13.32 -20.47
C MET A 144 5.79 -14.81 -20.77
N PHE A 145 4.71 -15.40 -20.27
CA PHE A 145 4.15 -16.64 -20.79
C PHE A 145 3.39 -16.41 -22.12
N ASP A 146 3.11 -17.48 -22.87
CA ASP A 146 2.57 -17.34 -24.24
C ASP A 146 1.20 -16.65 -24.29
N TYR A 147 0.31 -16.95 -23.34
CA TYR A 147 -1.00 -16.30 -23.28
C TYR A 147 -0.89 -14.79 -22.96
N GLN A 148 0.14 -14.37 -22.21
CA GLN A 148 0.43 -12.96 -21.97
C GLN A 148 0.96 -12.27 -23.23
N ARG A 149 1.74 -12.98 -24.06
CA ARG A 149 2.16 -12.48 -25.39
C ARG A 149 0.96 -12.24 -26.30
N HIS A 150 -0.06 -13.11 -26.25
CA HIS A 150 -1.31 -12.87 -26.97
C HIS A 150 -2.00 -11.59 -26.50
N TRP A 151 -2.05 -11.34 -25.18
CA TRP A 151 -2.59 -10.08 -24.65
C TRP A 151 -1.79 -8.87 -25.14
N PHE A 152 -0.46 -8.95 -25.16
CA PHE A 152 0.43 -7.90 -25.66
C PHE A 152 0.12 -7.55 -27.12
N GLU A 153 0.10 -8.54 -28.02
CA GLU A 153 -0.22 -8.32 -29.42
C GLU A 153 -1.63 -7.78 -29.63
N ALA A 154 -2.60 -8.30 -28.87
CA ALA A 154 -3.97 -7.82 -28.92
C ALA A 154 -4.08 -6.36 -28.46
N GLY A 155 -3.28 -5.91 -27.49
CA GLY A 155 -3.29 -4.55 -26.94
C GLY A 155 -2.83 -3.48 -27.94
N LYS A 156 -1.94 -3.86 -28.87
CA LYS A 156 -1.44 -2.95 -29.92
C LYS A 156 -2.54 -2.57 -30.90
N THR A 157 -3.35 -3.54 -31.30
CA THR A 157 -4.28 -3.43 -32.43
C THR A 157 -5.73 -3.24 -32.00
N ASN A 158 -6.17 -3.82 -30.88
CA ASN A 158 -7.56 -3.80 -30.47
C ASN A 158 -7.84 -2.68 -29.46
N ARG A 159 -8.87 -1.88 -29.73
CA ARG A 159 -9.29 -0.80 -28.82
C ARG A 159 -9.87 -1.35 -27.51
N ILE A 160 -10.60 -2.46 -27.58
CA ILE A 160 -11.25 -3.10 -26.45
C ILE A 160 -10.78 -4.55 -26.37
N ARG A 161 -10.16 -4.92 -25.26
CA ARG A 161 -9.91 -6.30 -24.85
C ARG A 161 -10.86 -6.65 -23.72
N ASN A 162 -11.54 -7.78 -23.83
CA ASN A 162 -12.47 -8.29 -22.84
C ASN A 162 -12.11 -9.74 -22.56
N LEU A 163 -11.61 -10.04 -21.37
CA LEU A 163 -10.91 -11.28 -21.09
C LEU A 163 -11.56 -12.01 -19.90
N LEU A 164 -11.83 -13.30 -20.07
CA LEU A 164 -12.04 -14.20 -18.94
C LEU A 164 -10.72 -14.87 -18.63
N LYS A 165 -10.38 -14.92 -17.34
CA LYS A 165 -9.13 -15.48 -16.87
C LYS A 165 -9.31 -16.30 -15.61
N SER A 166 -8.48 -17.34 -15.49
CA SER A 166 -8.33 -18.13 -14.28
C SER A 166 -7.70 -17.31 -13.14
N ARG A 167 -7.97 -17.68 -11.89
CA ARG A 167 -7.28 -17.09 -10.74
C ARG A 167 -5.76 -17.36 -10.80
N GLN A 168 -5.00 -16.42 -10.27
CA GLN A 168 -3.54 -16.52 -10.10
C GLN A 168 -2.68 -16.69 -11.37
N ILE A 169 -3.22 -16.56 -12.59
CA ILE A 169 -2.41 -16.64 -13.83
C ILE A 169 -1.61 -15.37 -14.16
N GLY A 170 -1.41 -14.46 -13.19
CA GLY A 170 -0.58 -13.26 -13.37
C GLY A 170 -1.20 -12.14 -14.21
N ALA A 171 -2.53 -12.06 -14.36
CA ALA A 171 -3.19 -11.01 -15.14
C ALA A 171 -2.91 -9.59 -14.61
N THR A 172 -3.12 -9.34 -13.31
CA THR A 172 -2.87 -8.03 -12.68
C THR A 172 -1.40 -7.65 -12.75
N PHE A 173 -0.49 -8.61 -12.50
CA PHE A 173 0.96 -8.43 -12.66
C PHE A 173 1.32 -7.99 -14.09
N TYR A 174 0.81 -8.71 -15.10
CA TYR A 174 1.06 -8.40 -16.50
C TYR A 174 0.52 -7.00 -16.88
N PHE A 175 -0.74 -6.71 -16.59
CA PHE A 175 -1.36 -5.44 -17.00
C PHE A 175 -0.80 -4.22 -16.24
N ALA A 176 -0.33 -4.40 -15.00
CA ALA A 176 0.41 -3.37 -14.27
C ALA A 176 1.71 -2.98 -15.00
N ARG A 177 2.46 -3.98 -15.48
CA ARG A 177 3.74 -3.79 -16.20
C ARG A 177 3.50 -3.22 -17.61
N GLU A 178 2.53 -3.76 -18.34
CA GLU A 178 2.10 -3.25 -19.64
C GLU A 178 1.73 -1.76 -19.57
N ALA A 179 0.97 -1.38 -18.54
CA ALA A 179 0.54 0.00 -18.35
C ALA A 179 1.71 0.94 -18.02
N LEU A 180 2.69 0.50 -17.21
CA LEU A 180 3.88 1.31 -16.92
C LEU A 180 4.72 1.52 -18.19
N ILE A 181 4.95 0.48 -18.99
CA ILE A 181 5.65 0.59 -20.27
C ILE A 181 4.92 1.53 -21.23
N ASP A 182 3.61 1.37 -21.43
CA ASP A 182 2.84 2.28 -22.30
C ASP A 182 2.89 3.73 -21.79
N ALA A 183 2.81 3.94 -20.47
CA ALA A 183 2.92 5.28 -19.88
C ALA A 183 4.30 5.92 -20.13
N LEU A 184 5.39 5.16 -19.95
CA LEU A 184 6.76 5.63 -20.17
C LEU A 184 7.02 5.98 -21.64
N LEU A 185 6.59 5.11 -22.56
CA LEU A 185 6.87 5.26 -23.98
C LEU A 185 5.98 6.28 -24.69
N THR A 186 4.74 6.46 -24.22
CA THR A 186 3.73 7.23 -24.99
C THR A 186 3.21 8.48 -24.29
N GLY A 187 3.51 8.67 -23.00
CA GLY A 187 2.95 9.76 -22.20
C GLY A 187 1.44 9.59 -21.94
N ARG A 188 0.88 8.40 -22.17
CA ARG A 188 -0.55 8.12 -21.95
C ARG A 188 -0.84 7.89 -20.49
N ASN A 189 -1.94 8.48 -20.02
CA ASN A 189 -2.47 8.22 -18.70
C ASN A 189 -3.01 6.78 -18.61
N GLN A 190 -2.87 6.18 -17.43
CA GLN A 190 -3.38 4.84 -17.13
C GLN A 190 -4.37 4.94 -15.97
N ILE A 191 -5.52 4.30 -16.11
CA ILE A 191 -6.60 4.30 -15.12
C ILE A 191 -6.85 2.85 -14.73
N PHE A 192 -6.57 2.54 -13.47
CA PHE A 192 -6.87 1.25 -12.85
C PHE A 192 -8.14 1.41 -12.04
N LEU A 193 -9.16 0.65 -12.40
CA LEU A 193 -10.45 0.63 -11.73
C LEU A 193 -10.71 -0.82 -11.29
N SER A 194 -10.97 -1.00 -10.00
CA SER A 194 -11.13 -2.33 -9.38
C SER A 194 -12.37 -2.38 -8.51
N ALA A 195 -12.73 -3.56 -7.97
CA ALA A 195 -13.91 -3.71 -7.10
C ALA A 195 -13.81 -2.86 -5.82
N SER A 196 -12.61 -2.66 -5.30
CA SER A 196 -12.30 -1.71 -4.22
C SER A 196 -10.97 -0.99 -4.46
N LYS A 197 -10.73 0.12 -3.76
CA LYS A 197 -9.46 0.84 -3.81
C LYS A 197 -8.29 -0.02 -3.30
N ALA A 198 -8.53 -0.86 -2.31
CA ALA A 198 -7.55 -1.83 -1.83
C ALA A 198 -7.05 -2.74 -2.97
N GLN A 199 -7.98 -3.22 -3.81
CA GLN A 199 -7.66 -4.04 -4.98
C GLN A 199 -6.94 -3.22 -6.07
N ALA A 200 -7.33 -1.98 -6.31
CA ALA A 200 -6.63 -1.11 -7.26
C ALA A 200 -5.16 -0.85 -6.83
N HIS A 201 -4.89 -0.79 -5.52
CA HIS A 201 -3.53 -0.66 -5.00
C HIS A 201 -2.65 -1.89 -5.23
N VAL A 202 -3.21 -3.05 -5.58
CA VAL A 202 -2.42 -4.20 -6.02
C VAL A 202 -1.69 -3.89 -7.34
N PHE A 203 -2.33 -3.18 -8.29
CA PHE A 203 -1.64 -2.68 -9.48
C PHE A 203 -0.52 -1.71 -9.11
N LYS A 204 -0.81 -0.78 -8.19
CA LYS A 204 0.16 0.20 -7.70
C LYS A 204 1.41 -0.49 -7.14
N GLN A 205 1.23 -1.55 -6.36
CA GLN A 205 2.33 -2.32 -5.80
C GLN A 205 3.15 -3.01 -6.89
N TYR A 206 2.51 -3.68 -7.85
CA TYR A 206 3.22 -4.29 -8.99
C TYR A 206 3.98 -3.27 -9.84
N ILE A 207 3.42 -2.07 -10.04
CA ILE A 207 4.10 -0.97 -10.75
C ILE A 207 5.34 -0.50 -9.98
N ILE A 208 5.21 -0.30 -8.66
CA ILE A 208 6.34 0.09 -7.81
C ILE A 208 7.42 -0.98 -7.85
N ASP A 209 7.05 -2.25 -7.70
CA ASP A 209 8.02 -3.34 -7.67
C ASP A 209 8.70 -3.55 -9.02
N PHE A 210 7.97 -3.36 -10.14
CA PHE A 210 8.58 -3.37 -11.46
C PHE A 210 9.56 -2.20 -11.67
N ALA A 211 9.22 -0.98 -11.21
CA ALA A 211 10.13 0.17 -11.28
C ALA A 211 11.39 -0.02 -10.42
N LYS A 212 11.29 -0.72 -9.28
CA LYS A 212 12.45 -1.07 -8.45
C LYS A 212 13.42 -2.02 -9.14
N GLU A 213 13.00 -2.81 -10.13
CA GLU A 213 13.92 -3.68 -10.91
C GLU A 213 15.00 -2.88 -11.65
N VAL A 214 14.80 -1.57 -11.82
CA VAL A 214 15.78 -0.62 -12.40
C VAL A 214 16.14 0.51 -11.44
N ASP A 215 16.01 0.28 -10.13
CA ASP A 215 16.36 1.20 -9.04
C ASP A 215 15.56 2.52 -9.02
N VAL A 216 14.34 2.54 -9.56
CA VAL A 216 13.44 3.71 -9.51
C VAL A 216 12.40 3.57 -8.41
N GLU A 217 12.41 4.51 -7.45
CA GLU A 217 11.41 4.57 -6.39
C GLU A 217 10.20 5.44 -6.81
N LEU A 218 9.18 4.79 -7.37
CA LEU A 218 7.92 5.47 -7.73
C LEU A 218 7.12 5.91 -6.50
N LYS A 219 6.70 7.18 -6.50
CA LYS A 219 5.89 7.79 -5.42
C LYS A 219 4.69 8.54 -5.98
N GLY A 220 3.63 8.60 -5.16
CA GLY A 220 2.42 9.38 -5.42
C GLY A 220 1.14 8.55 -5.42
N ASP A 221 0.03 9.26 -5.31
CA ASP A 221 -1.33 8.73 -5.50
C ASP A 221 -2.27 9.90 -5.91
N PRO A 222 -2.42 10.17 -7.22
CA PRO A 222 -1.91 9.42 -8.38
C PRO A 222 -0.39 9.55 -8.56
N MET A 223 0.21 8.63 -9.32
CA MET A 223 1.63 8.73 -9.72
C MET A 223 1.74 9.54 -11.01
N VAL A 224 2.64 10.52 -11.04
CA VAL A 224 2.89 11.37 -12.21
C VAL A 224 4.32 11.13 -12.70
N LEU A 225 4.47 10.83 -13.99
CA LEU A 225 5.77 10.66 -14.66
C LEU A 225 6.23 11.99 -15.29
N PRO A 226 7.55 12.21 -15.48
CA PRO A 226 8.07 13.44 -16.08
C PRO A 226 7.55 13.74 -17.49
N ASN A 227 7.18 12.71 -18.25
CA ASN A 227 6.60 12.84 -19.60
C ASN A 227 5.11 13.27 -19.59
N GLY A 228 4.53 13.52 -18.41
CA GLY A 228 3.14 13.96 -18.23
C GLY A 228 2.11 12.84 -18.05
N ALA A 229 2.50 11.56 -18.22
CA ALA A 229 1.62 10.44 -17.95
C ALA A 229 1.24 10.39 -16.46
N THR A 230 -0.04 10.18 -16.20
CA THR A 230 -0.56 10.00 -14.83
C THR A 230 -1.21 8.63 -14.67
N LEU A 231 -0.87 7.93 -13.59
CA LEU A 231 -1.41 6.63 -13.22
C LEU A 231 -2.38 6.80 -12.05
N TYR A 232 -3.66 6.50 -12.29
CA TYR A 232 -4.77 6.65 -11.34
C TYR A 232 -5.22 5.30 -10.81
N PHE A 233 -5.39 5.17 -9.49
CA PHE A 233 -5.86 3.95 -8.82
C PHE A 233 -7.20 4.22 -8.13
N LEU A 234 -8.28 3.70 -8.69
CA LEU A 234 -9.64 4.06 -8.33
C LEU A 234 -10.46 2.84 -7.89
N GLY A 235 -11.30 3.01 -6.88
CA GLY A 235 -12.36 2.06 -6.52
C GLY A 235 -13.65 2.30 -7.32
N THR A 236 -14.72 1.61 -6.95
CA THR A 236 -16.01 1.57 -7.70
C THR A 236 -16.87 2.85 -7.59
N ASN A 237 -16.37 3.92 -6.98
CA ASN A 237 -17.13 5.17 -6.86
C ASN A 237 -17.22 5.91 -8.21
N ALA A 238 -18.33 5.70 -8.92
CA ALA A 238 -18.58 6.31 -10.22
C ALA A 238 -18.55 7.85 -10.22
N ARG A 239 -18.69 8.53 -9.07
CA ARG A 239 -18.64 9.99 -8.98
C ARG A 239 -17.21 10.53 -9.11
N THR A 240 -16.22 9.82 -8.59
CA THR A 240 -14.82 10.24 -8.68
C THR A 240 -14.23 9.91 -10.05
N ALA A 241 -14.75 8.88 -10.74
CA ALA A 241 -14.25 8.42 -12.03
C ALA A 241 -14.56 9.31 -13.25
N GLN A 242 -15.48 10.29 -13.19
CA GLN A 242 -15.95 10.99 -14.40
C GLN A 242 -14.94 11.94 -15.06
N SER A 243 -13.94 12.43 -14.34
CA SER A 243 -13.08 13.54 -14.80
C SER A 243 -11.78 13.11 -15.48
N TYR A 244 -11.34 11.86 -15.29
CA TYR A 244 -10.05 11.41 -15.80
C TYR A 244 -10.16 10.89 -17.24
N HIS A 245 -9.01 10.85 -17.92
CA HIS A 245 -8.89 10.33 -19.28
C HIS A 245 -7.59 9.55 -19.42
N GLY A 246 -7.64 8.39 -20.10
CA GLY A 246 -6.51 7.47 -20.18
C GLY A 246 -6.88 6.09 -20.71
N ASN A 247 -5.91 5.20 -20.79
CA ASN A 247 -6.16 3.77 -20.97
C ASN A 247 -6.84 3.23 -19.72
N LEU A 248 -7.93 2.49 -19.90
CA LEU A 248 -8.70 1.90 -18.82
C LEU A 248 -8.34 0.42 -18.63
N TYR A 249 -8.01 0.04 -17.40
CA TYR A 249 -7.91 -1.34 -16.94
C TYR A 249 -8.98 -1.55 -15.88
N LEU A 250 -9.93 -2.45 -16.16
CA LEU A 250 -11.01 -2.81 -15.25
C LEU A 250 -10.89 -4.28 -14.89
N ASP A 251 -10.33 -4.57 -13.71
CA ASP A 251 -10.17 -5.93 -13.21
C ASP A 251 -11.40 -6.40 -12.42
N GLU A 252 -11.56 -7.72 -12.37
CA GLU A 252 -12.63 -8.41 -11.64
C GLU A 252 -14.03 -7.82 -11.87
N TYR A 253 -14.30 -7.35 -13.09
CA TYR A 253 -15.52 -6.62 -13.41
C TYR A 253 -16.81 -7.45 -13.29
N PHE A 254 -16.71 -8.78 -13.24
CA PHE A 254 -17.84 -9.66 -12.94
C PHE A 254 -18.24 -9.66 -11.46
N TRP A 255 -17.43 -9.09 -10.58
CA TRP A 255 -17.72 -8.99 -9.15
C TRP A 255 -18.20 -7.59 -8.74
N ILE A 256 -18.02 -6.60 -9.62
CA ILE A 256 -18.36 -5.20 -9.37
C ILE A 256 -19.89 -4.99 -9.27
N PRO A 257 -20.39 -4.45 -8.14
CA PRO A 257 -21.79 -4.04 -8.01
C PRO A 257 -22.14 -2.94 -9.03
N LYS A 258 -23.36 -2.98 -9.57
CA LYS A 258 -23.86 -1.97 -10.52
C LYS A 258 -22.92 -1.72 -11.71
N PHE A 259 -22.25 -2.77 -12.20
CA PHE A 259 -21.27 -2.69 -13.29
C PHE A 259 -21.71 -1.83 -14.48
N GLN A 260 -22.97 -1.91 -14.92
CA GLN A 260 -23.46 -1.13 -16.06
C GLN A 260 -23.37 0.39 -15.85
N GLU A 261 -23.64 0.87 -14.64
CA GLU A 261 -23.50 2.28 -14.28
C GLU A 261 -22.02 2.69 -14.30
N LEU A 262 -21.16 1.87 -13.68
CA LEU A 262 -19.73 2.12 -13.62
C LEU A 262 -19.10 2.12 -15.02
N ARG A 263 -19.39 1.11 -15.85
CA ARG A 263 -18.92 1.00 -17.24
C ARG A 263 -19.34 2.21 -18.06
N LYS A 264 -20.57 2.71 -17.90
CA LYS A 264 -21.03 3.89 -18.63
C LYS A 264 -20.17 5.11 -18.34
N VAL A 265 -19.75 5.29 -17.09
CA VAL A 265 -18.82 6.35 -16.69
C VAL A 265 -17.39 6.06 -17.17
N ALA A 266 -16.87 4.87 -16.87
CA ALA A 266 -15.50 4.49 -17.14
C ALA A 266 -15.17 4.47 -18.64
N SER A 267 -16.09 3.99 -19.46
CA SER A 267 -15.92 4.00 -20.93
C SER A 267 -15.84 5.41 -21.53
N GLY A 268 -16.41 6.42 -20.86
CA GLY A 268 -16.29 7.83 -21.23
C GLY A 268 -14.88 8.39 -21.04
N MET A 269 -14.15 7.90 -20.03
CA MET A 269 -12.75 8.28 -19.76
C MET A 269 -11.82 7.88 -20.92
N ALA A 270 -12.15 6.79 -21.60
CA ALA A 270 -11.38 6.22 -22.69
C ALA A 270 -12.05 6.44 -24.07
N ILE A 271 -12.82 7.52 -24.25
CA ILE A 271 -13.61 7.72 -25.47
C ILE A 271 -12.75 8.01 -26.72
N HIS A 272 -11.65 8.74 -26.58
CA HIS A 272 -10.78 9.09 -27.71
C HIS A 272 -10.10 7.86 -28.32
N LYS A 273 -9.88 7.88 -29.65
CA LYS A 273 -9.29 6.78 -30.45
C LYS A 273 -7.95 6.25 -29.90
N LYS A 274 -7.16 7.12 -29.27
CA LYS A 274 -5.83 6.75 -28.73
C LYS A 274 -5.90 5.90 -27.46
N TRP A 275 -7.02 5.93 -26.74
CA TRP A 275 -7.16 5.17 -25.49
C TRP A 275 -7.56 3.73 -25.74
N ARG A 276 -7.12 2.85 -24.84
CA ARG A 276 -7.47 1.42 -24.80
C ARG A 276 -8.38 1.12 -23.61
N GLN A 277 -9.18 0.07 -23.73
CA GLN A 277 -9.99 -0.46 -22.64
C GLN A 277 -9.71 -1.95 -22.49
N THR A 278 -9.29 -2.36 -21.31
CA THR A 278 -8.95 -3.73 -20.99
C THR A 278 -9.81 -4.18 -19.82
N TYR A 279 -10.78 -5.02 -20.10
CA TYR A 279 -11.65 -5.66 -19.11
C TYR A 279 -11.12 -7.07 -18.89
N PHE A 280 -10.87 -7.47 -17.65
CA PHE A 280 -10.45 -8.83 -17.36
C PHE A 280 -10.97 -9.30 -16.00
N SER A 281 -11.42 -10.54 -15.89
CA SER A 281 -12.08 -11.00 -14.68
C SER A 281 -12.12 -12.51 -14.59
N THR A 282 -12.13 -13.01 -13.36
CA THR A 282 -12.72 -14.34 -13.11
C THR A 282 -14.23 -14.23 -13.24
N PRO A 283 -14.94 -15.22 -13.81
CA PRO A 283 -16.39 -15.17 -13.94
C PRO A 283 -17.07 -15.32 -12.58
N SER A 284 -18.22 -14.66 -12.41
CA SER A 284 -19.07 -14.76 -11.22
C SER A 284 -20.32 -15.61 -11.53
N SER A 285 -21.49 -14.98 -11.69
CA SER A 285 -22.75 -15.62 -12.05
C SER A 285 -23.24 -15.22 -13.44
N LEU A 286 -23.98 -16.12 -14.10
CA LEU A 286 -24.74 -15.84 -15.32
C LEU A 286 -25.78 -14.71 -15.13
N THR A 287 -26.28 -14.53 -13.92
CA THR A 287 -27.26 -13.47 -13.59
C THR A 287 -26.61 -12.11 -13.35
N HIS A 288 -25.27 -12.04 -13.31
CA HIS A 288 -24.56 -10.80 -13.06
C HIS A 288 -24.80 -9.75 -14.16
N SER A 289 -24.93 -8.48 -13.76
CA SER A 289 -25.25 -7.38 -14.68
C SER A 289 -24.21 -7.14 -15.79
N ALA A 290 -22.99 -7.67 -15.65
CA ALA A 290 -21.94 -7.60 -16.65
C ALA A 290 -22.04 -8.70 -17.72
N TYR A 291 -22.78 -9.80 -17.48
CA TYR A 291 -22.87 -10.91 -18.44
C TYR A 291 -23.38 -10.47 -19.82
N PRO A 292 -24.40 -9.59 -19.94
CA PRO A 292 -24.81 -9.06 -21.24
C PRO A 292 -23.70 -8.30 -22.01
N PHE A 293 -22.73 -7.69 -21.31
CA PHE A 293 -21.61 -7.01 -21.95
C PHE A 293 -20.60 -8.02 -22.53
N TRP A 294 -20.32 -9.08 -21.78
CA TRP A 294 -19.48 -10.20 -22.23
C TRP A 294 -20.12 -10.92 -23.43
N SER A 295 -21.39 -11.33 -23.31
CA SER A 295 -22.06 -12.16 -24.32
C SER A 295 -22.44 -11.46 -25.62
N GLY A 296 -22.25 -10.14 -25.71
CA GLY A 296 -22.73 -9.34 -26.85
C GLY A 296 -24.23 -9.03 -26.80
N ALA A 297 -24.99 -9.56 -25.83
CA ALA A 297 -26.41 -9.23 -25.67
C ALA A 297 -26.64 -7.72 -25.47
N LEU A 298 -25.70 -7.03 -24.82
CA LEU A 298 -25.73 -5.58 -24.65
C LEU A 298 -25.50 -4.82 -25.97
N PHE A 299 -24.67 -5.35 -26.86
CA PHE A 299 -24.54 -4.85 -28.23
C PHE A 299 -25.84 -5.11 -29.00
N ASN A 300 -26.46 -6.28 -28.89
CA ASN A 300 -27.69 -6.57 -29.61
C ASN A 300 -28.92 -5.76 -29.13
N ARG A 301 -28.83 -5.15 -27.95
CA ARG A 301 -29.92 -4.35 -27.37
C ARG A 301 -30.26 -3.15 -28.25
N GLY A 302 -31.52 -3.07 -28.68
CA GLY A 302 -32.02 -1.97 -29.51
C GLY A 302 -31.66 -2.06 -31.00
N ARG A 303 -30.92 -3.10 -31.43
CA ARG A 303 -30.56 -3.32 -32.84
C ARG A 303 -31.60 -4.17 -33.58
N SER A 304 -31.71 -3.94 -34.89
CA SER A 304 -32.54 -4.74 -35.78
C SER A 304 -32.03 -6.19 -35.87
N LYS A 305 -32.85 -7.13 -36.35
CA LYS A 305 -32.40 -8.53 -36.51
C LYS A 305 -31.20 -8.65 -37.46
N ALA A 306 -31.08 -7.77 -38.46
CA ALA A 306 -29.98 -7.78 -39.43
C ALA A 306 -28.66 -7.27 -38.84
N ASP A 307 -28.70 -6.41 -37.82
CA ASP A 307 -27.50 -5.82 -37.20
C ASP A 307 -27.10 -6.51 -35.89
N LYS A 308 -27.84 -7.57 -35.50
CA LYS A 308 -27.49 -8.39 -34.34
C LYS A 308 -26.36 -9.35 -34.71
N VAL A 309 -25.48 -9.56 -33.76
CA VAL A 309 -24.38 -10.53 -33.87
C VAL A 309 -24.65 -11.70 -32.96
N ASP A 310 -24.29 -12.90 -33.39
CA ASP A 310 -24.21 -14.07 -32.53
C ASP A 310 -22.73 -14.35 -32.27
N ILE A 311 -22.36 -14.44 -31.00
CA ILE A 311 -20.97 -14.61 -30.58
C ILE A 311 -20.88 -15.98 -29.92
N ASP A 312 -20.12 -16.89 -30.53
CA ASP A 312 -19.78 -18.16 -29.90
C ASP A 312 -18.82 -17.92 -28.73
N LEU A 313 -19.33 -18.11 -27.51
CA LEU A 313 -18.60 -17.92 -26.26
C LEU A 313 -17.93 -19.21 -25.75
N SER A 314 -17.93 -20.28 -26.55
CA SER A 314 -17.27 -21.53 -26.17
C SER A 314 -15.77 -21.31 -25.93
N HIS A 315 -15.22 -22.05 -24.96
CA HIS A 315 -13.78 -22.02 -24.69
C HIS A 315 -12.97 -22.35 -25.95
N SER A 316 -13.37 -23.37 -26.71
CA SER A 316 -12.70 -23.75 -27.97
C SER A 316 -12.60 -22.61 -28.98
N ASN A 317 -13.61 -21.74 -29.06
CA ASN A 317 -13.61 -20.61 -29.97
C ASN A 317 -12.80 -19.41 -29.44
N LEU A 318 -12.83 -19.19 -28.12
CA LEU A 318 -12.24 -17.99 -27.50
C LEU A 318 -10.85 -18.22 -26.88
N ALA A 319 -10.39 -19.43 -26.64
CA ALA A 319 -9.05 -19.74 -26.13
C ALA A 319 -7.90 -19.10 -26.94
N PRO A 320 -7.88 -19.13 -28.29
CA PRO A 320 -6.83 -18.47 -29.08
C PRO A 320 -6.94 -16.93 -29.04
N GLY A 321 -8.08 -16.41 -28.63
CA GLY A 321 -8.41 -15.00 -28.65
C GLY A 321 -8.87 -14.51 -30.02
N LEU A 322 -9.98 -13.78 -30.06
CA LEU A 322 -10.68 -13.43 -31.29
C LEU A 322 -11.24 -12.01 -31.24
N LEU A 323 -11.06 -11.23 -32.32
CA LEU A 323 -11.84 -10.00 -32.53
C LEU A 323 -13.26 -10.38 -32.98
N CYS A 324 -14.23 -10.24 -32.08
CA CYS A 324 -15.62 -10.59 -32.35
C CYS A 324 -16.35 -9.51 -33.17
N ALA A 325 -17.49 -9.89 -33.74
CA ALA A 325 -18.30 -9.05 -34.63
C ALA A 325 -18.87 -7.78 -33.97
N ASP A 326 -18.90 -7.69 -32.63
CA ASP A 326 -19.27 -6.49 -31.89
C ASP A 326 -18.10 -5.51 -31.66
N GLY A 327 -16.92 -5.80 -32.23
CA GLY A 327 -15.73 -4.94 -32.19
C GLY A 327 -14.90 -5.07 -30.91
N GLN A 328 -15.12 -6.12 -30.11
CA GLN A 328 -14.31 -6.42 -28.93
C GLN A 328 -13.45 -7.65 -29.15
N TYR A 329 -12.17 -7.57 -28.78
CA TYR A 329 -11.30 -8.74 -28.69
C TYR A 329 -11.68 -9.53 -27.44
N ARG A 330 -11.98 -10.82 -27.58
CA ARG A 330 -12.29 -11.73 -26.48
C ARG A 330 -11.31 -12.87 -26.39
N GLN A 331 -10.97 -13.25 -25.16
CA GLN A 331 -10.23 -14.47 -24.88
C GLN A 331 -10.69 -15.10 -23.57
N ILE A 332 -10.67 -16.43 -23.50
CA ILE A 332 -10.81 -17.20 -22.26
C ILE A 332 -9.46 -17.88 -22.00
N VAL A 333 -8.87 -17.64 -20.83
CA VAL A 333 -7.61 -18.29 -20.42
C VAL A 333 -7.82 -19.05 -19.13
N THR A 334 -7.92 -20.37 -19.22
CA THR A 334 -8.02 -21.28 -18.07
C THR A 334 -6.64 -21.53 -17.45
N VAL A 335 -6.59 -22.18 -16.28
CA VAL A 335 -5.32 -22.64 -15.69
C VAL A 335 -4.62 -23.64 -16.62
N GLU A 336 -5.38 -24.48 -17.31
CA GLU A 336 -4.83 -25.47 -18.24
C GLU A 336 -4.26 -24.82 -19.50
N ASP A 337 -4.89 -23.74 -19.99
CA ASP A 337 -4.31 -22.93 -21.07
C ASP A 337 -3.04 -22.21 -20.62
N ALA A 338 -3.01 -21.70 -19.38
CA ALA A 338 -1.84 -21.03 -18.83
C ALA A 338 -0.65 -22.00 -18.74
N VAL A 339 -0.85 -23.21 -18.21
CA VAL A 339 0.17 -24.26 -18.16
C VAL A 339 0.63 -24.66 -19.56
N ARG A 340 -0.32 -24.84 -20.50
CA ARG A 340 0.00 -25.14 -21.91
C ARG A 340 0.79 -24.03 -22.58
N GLY A 341 0.56 -22.78 -22.20
CA GLY A 341 1.31 -21.60 -22.63
C GLY A 341 2.61 -21.35 -21.88
N GLY A 342 3.13 -22.36 -21.17
CA GLY A 342 4.44 -22.32 -20.52
C GLY A 342 4.44 -21.85 -19.07
N CYS A 343 3.29 -21.57 -18.46
CA CYS A 343 3.23 -21.22 -17.04
C CYS A 343 3.57 -22.42 -16.16
N ASN A 344 4.76 -22.39 -15.56
CA ASN A 344 5.33 -23.47 -14.77
C ASN A 344 5.10 -23.30 -13.25
N LEU A 345 4.17 -22.42 -12.86
CA LEU A 345 3.89 -22.11 -11.46
C LEU A 345 2.82 -23.01 -10.82
N PHE A 346 2.15 -23.86 -11.61
CA PHE A 346 1.01 -24.65 -11.17
C PHE A 346 1.29 -26.15 -11.23
N ASP A 347 0.85 -26.85 -10.20
CA ASP A 347 0.65 -28.30 -10.20
C ASP A 347 -0.85 -28.58 -10.36
N LEU A 348 -1.27 -28.95 -11.58
CA LEU A 348 -2.69 -29.16 -11.88
C LEU A 348 -3.29 -30.34 -11.10
N ASP A 349 -2.50 -31.37 -10.80
CA ASP A 349 -2.99 -32.53 -10.08
C ASP A 349 -3.24 -32.18 -8.62
N GLN A 350 -2.32 -31.42 -8.02
CA GLN A 350 -2.51 -30.84 -6.69
C GLN A 350 -3.72 -29.90 -6.65
N LEU A 351 -3.89 -29.01 -7.64
CA LEU A 351 -5.05 -28.11 -7.68
C LEU A 351 -6.38 -28.87 -7.76
N ARG A 352 -6.44 -29.99 -8.49
CA ARG A 352 -7.66 -30.83 -8.54
C ARG A 352 -7.97 -31.52 -7.21
N MET A 353 -6.97 -31.68 -6.34
CA MET A 353 -7.17 -32.18 -4.97
C MET A 353 -7.52 -31.05 -3.98
N GLU A 354 -7.06 -29.83 -4.25
CA GLU A 354 -7.24 -28.66 -3.40
C GLU A 354 -8.56 -27.91 -3.59
N TYR A 355 -9.15 -28.02 -4.78
CA TYR A 355 -10.41 -27.37 -5.13
C TYR A 355 -11.43 -28.45 -5.43
N SER A 356 -12.68 -28.24 -5.03
CA SER A 356 -13.73 -29.14 -5.51
C SER A 356 -13.93 -29.00 -7.02
N PRO A 357 -14.71 -29.91 -7.63
CA PRO A 357 -15.12 -29.78 -9.01
C PRO A 357 -15.75 -28.41 -9.34
N ASP A 358 -16.69 -27.92 -8.52
CA ASP A 358 -17.41 -26.65 -8.79
C ASP A 358 -16.45 -25.43 -8.69
N GLU A 359 -15.57 -25.40 -7.69
CA GLU A 359 -14.56 -24.34 -7.55
C GLU A 359 -13.51 -24.38 -8.65
N TYR A 360 -13.03 -25.57 -8.99
CA TYR A 360 -12.07 -25.76 -10.07
C TYR A 360 -12.67 -25.23 -11.39
N GLN A 361 -13.93 -25.56 -11.67
CA GLN A 361 -14.60 -25.04 -12.87
C GLN A 361 -14.74 -23.51 -12.87
N ASN A 362 -15.24 -22.92 -11.78
CA ASN A 362 -15.45 -21.47 -11.75
C ASN A 362 -14.12 -20.68 -11.68
N LEU A 363 -13.25 -21.03 -10.75
CA LEU A 363 -12.04 -20.27 -10.44
C LEU A 363 -10.91 -20.50 -11.43
N LEU A 364 -10.80 -21.73 -11.94
CA LEU A 364 -9.64 -22.18 -12.72
C LEU A 364 -9.97 -22.49 -14.19
N MET A 365 -11.21 -22.87 -14.49
CA MET A 365 -11.66 -23.15 -15.87
C MET A 365 -12.57 -22.08 -16.47
N CYS A 366 -12.77 -20.97 -15.77
CA CYS A 366 -13.53 -19.81 -16.25
C CYS A 366 -15.01 -20.12 -16.55
N GLU A 367 -15.64 -21.03 -15.81
CA GLU A 367 -17.08 -21.28 -15.92
C GLU A 367 -17.90 -20.33 -15.04
N PHE A 368 -19.06 -19.89 -15.51
CA PHE A 368 -19.98 -19.08 -14.69
C PHE A 368 -20.79 -19.95 -13.74
N VAL A 369 -21.03 -19.45 -12.53
CA VAL A 369 -21.93 -20.09 -11.57
C VAL A 369 -23.38 -19.81 -11.95
N ASP A 370 -24.24 -20.83 -11.84
CA ASP A 370 -25.68 -20.65 -11.77
C ASP A 370 -26.10 -20.50 -10.29
N ASP A 371 -26.47 -19.27 -9.91
CA ASP A 371 -26.84 -18.92 -8.55
C ASP A 371 -28.35 -18.92 -8.28
N LEU A 372 -29.17 -19.37 -9.23
CA LEU A 372 -30.63 -19.41 -9.06
C LEU A 372 -31.10 -20.32 -7.92
N ALA A 373 -30.32 -21.35 -7.59
CA ALA A 373 -30.59 -22.28 -6.50
C ALA A 373 -29.96 -21.84 -5.16
N SER A 374 -29.17 -20.77 -5.15
CA SER A 374 -28.53 -20.25 -3.94
C SER A 374 -29.55 -19.63 -2.99
N VAL A 375 -29.37 -19.82 -1.69
CA VAL A 375 -30.11 -19.08 -0.66
C VAL A 375 -29.69 -17.61 -0.64
N PHE A 376 -28.43 -17.34 -0.99
CA PHE A 376 -27.83 -16.02 -1.04
C PHE A 376 -27.36 -15.74 -2.48
N PRO A 377 -28.26 -15.27 -3.37
CA PRO A 377 -27.88 -14.95 -4.74
C PRO A 377 -26.87 -13.79 -4.77
N LEU A 378 -26.03 -13.73 -5.81
CA LEU A 378 -24.97 -12.72 -5.92
C LEU A 378 -25.53 -11.30 -5.84
N SER A 379 -26.73 -11.06 -6.36
CA SER A 379 -27.38 -9.76 -6.35
C SER A 379 -27.67 -9.22 -4.93
N GLU A 380 -28.01 -10.09 -3.98
CA GLU A 380 -28.19 -9.72 -2.56
C GLU A 380 -26.83 -9.46 -1.89
N LEU A 381 -25.84 -10.29 -2.17
CA LEU A 381 -24.49 -10.16 -1.63
C LEU A 381 -23.79 -8.88 -2.14
N GLN A 382 -24.02 -8.49 -3.39
CA GLN A 382 -23.49 -7.25 -3.96
C GLN A 382 -24.04 -6.00 -3.25
N ALA A 383 -25.22 -6.07 -2.64
CA ALA A 383 -25.75 -4.96 -1.83
C ALA A 383 -25.02 -4.82 -0.48
N CYS A 384 -24.25 -5.85 -0.08
CA CYS A 384 -23.40 -5.88 1.11
C CYS A 384 -21.92 -5.59 0.78
N MET A 385 -21.54 -5.50 -0.50
CA MET A 385 -20.17 -5.18 -0.90
C MET A 385 -19.92 -3.67 -0.84
N VAL A 386 -18.82 -3.26 -0.20
CA VAL A 386 -18.41 -1.85 -0.08
C VAL A 386 -16.94 -1.68 -0.41
N ASP A 387 -16.53 -0.46 -0.78
CA ASP A 387 -15.11 -0.09 -0.80
C ASP A 387 -14.68 0.24 0.62
N SER A 388 -14.07 -0.70 1.33
CA SER A 388 -13.80 -0.56 2.77
C SER A 388 -12.89 0.63 3.07
N TRP A 389 -11.94 0.96 2.18
CA TRP A 389 -10.99 2.06 2.38
C TRP A 389 -11.63 3.44 2.24
N GLU A 390 -12.74 3.53 1.50
CA GLU A 390 -13.49 4.78 1.32
C GLU A 390 -14.65 4.89 2.32
N VAL A 391 -15.28 3.76 2.67
CA VAL A 391 -16.48 3.74 3.54
C VAL A 391 -16.13 3.61 5.02
N TRP A 392 -15.15 2.79 5.39
CA TRP A 392 -14.80 2.52 6.78
C TRP A 392 -13.64 3.43 7.23
N THR A 393 -13.99 4.58 7.80
CA THR A 393 -13.00 5.56 8.29
C THR A 393 -12.32 5.17 9.61
N ASP A 394 -12.87 4.17 10.30
CA ASP A 394 -12.46 3.67 11.61
C ASP A 394 -11.69 2.34 11.55
N PHE A 395 -11.43 1.83 10.35
CA PHE A 395 -10.67 0.61 10.12
C PHE A 395 -9.41 0.90 9.29
N HIS A 396 -8.26 0.51 9.81
CA HIS A 396 -6.96 0.70 9.20
C HIS A 396 -6.22 -0.64 9.11
N ALA A 397 -6.43 -1.36 8.01
CA ALA A 397 -5.95 -2.74 7.83
C ALA A 397 -4.44 -2.96 8.13
N LEU A 398 -3.60 -1.94 7.94
CA LEU A 398 -2.14 -2.02 8.15
C LEU A 398 -1.67 -1.57 9.54
N ALA A 399 -2.59 -1.14 10.42
CA ALA A 399 -2.25 -0.75 11.78
C ALA A 399 -2.07 -1.99 12.68
N LEU A 400 -1.27 -1.85 13.74
CA LEU A 400 -1.06 -2.94 14.72
C LEU A 400 -2.37 -3.43 15.36
N ARG A 401 -3.32 -2.51 15.55
CA ARG A 401 -4.71 -2.82 15.94
C ARG A 401 -5.64 -2.22 14.87
N PRO A 402 -6.01 -2.98 13.83
CA PRO A 402 -6.71 -2.41 12.68
C PRO A 402 -8.03 -1.73 13.00
N PHE A 403 -8.69 -2.15 14.08
CA PHE A 403 -9.97 -1.60 14.54
C PHE A 403 -9.89 -0.94 15.93
N GLY A 404 -8.68 -0.58 16.37
CA GLY A 404 -8.44 -0.02 17.70
C GLY A 404 -8.92 -0.95 18.82
N TRP A 405 -9.65 -0.38 19.79
CA TRP A 405 -10.23 -1.10 20.93
C TRP A 405 -11.74 -1.35 20.76
N ARG A 406 -12.29 -1.13 19.57
CA ARG A 406 -13.70 -1.41 19.30
C ARG A 406 -13.92 -2.90 19.29
N GLU A 407 -15.09 -3.28 19.77
CA GLU A 407 -15.52 -4.66 19.85
C GLU A 407 -15.50 -5.35 18.48
N VAL A 408 -15.06 -6.60 18.47
CA VAL A 408 -15.23 -7.53 17.36
C VAL A 408 -15.65 -8.92 17.85
N TRP A 409 -16.27 -9.67 16.95
CA TRP A 409 -16.69 -11.05 17.14
C TRP A 409 -15.92 -11.94 16.18
N ILE A 410 -15.54 -13.13 16.64
CA ILE A 410 -14.93 -14.16 15.79
C ILE A 410 -15.94 -15.25 15.52
N GLY A 411 -16.00 -15.70 14.28
CA GLY A 411 -16.70 -16.92 13.91
C GLY A 411 -15.76 -17.88 13.20
N TYR A 412 -15.91 -19.16 13.49
CA TYR A 412 -15.00 -20.21 13.01
C TYR A 412 -15.78 -21.47 12.61
N ASP A 413 -15.45 -22.02 11.44
CA ASP A 413 -15.99 -23.27 10.90
C ASP A 413 -14.81 -24.23 10.63
N PRO A 414 -14.80 -25.43 11.24
CA PRO A 414 -13.65 -26.33 11.20
C PRO A 414 -13.53 -27.08 9.87
N ALA A 415 -12.28 -27.32 9.45
CA ALA A 415 -11.95 -28.29 8.42
C ALA A 415 -11.96 -29.73 8.96
N LYS A 416 -12.36 -30.71 8.14
CA LYS A 416 -12.30 -32.17 8.43
C LYS A 416 -10.88 -32.74 8.68
N GLY A 417 -9.82 -31.91 8.71
CA GLY A 417 -8.53 -32.24 9.32
C GLY A 417 -7.69 -33.32 8.62
N THR A 418 -8.03 -33.73 7.40
CA THR A 418 -7.19 -34.64 6.59
C THR A 418 -6.18 -33.84 5.76
N GLN A 419 -5.02 -34.45 5.43
CA GLN A 419 -4.00 -33.82 4.58
C GLN A 419 -4.53 -33.40 3.19
N ASN A 420 -5.64 -33.99 2.75
CA ASN A 420 -6.40 -33.67 1.53
C ASN A 420 -7.79 -33.09 1.85
N GLY A 421 -7.96 -32.50 3.04
CA GLY A 421 -9.26 -32.07 3.56
C GLY A 421 -9.56 -30.58 3.35
N ASP A 422 -10.83 -30.25 3.57
CA ASP A 422 -11.43 -28.90 3.52
C ASP A 422 -10.57 -27.78 4.14
N SER A 423 -10.81 -26.53 3.73
CA SER A 423 -10.32 -25.36 4.47
C SER A 423 -11.19 -25.07 5.69
N ALA A 424 -10.55 -24.66 6.79
CA ALA A 424 -11.23 -24.11 7.94
C ALA A 424 -11.44 -22.61 7.72
N GLY A 425 -12.68 -22.14 7.87
CA GLY A 425 -13.05 -20.74 7.73
C GLY A 425 -12.94 -20.00 9.05
N CYS A 426 -12.32 -18.82 9.07
CA CYS A 426 -12.31 -17.94 10.23
C CYS A 426 -12.59 -16.51 9.79
N VAL A 427 -13.48 -15.80 10.49
CA VAL A 427 -13.80 -14.40 10.19
C VAL A 427 -13.80 -13.53 11.44
N VAL A 428 -13.39 -12.27 11.29
CA VAL A 428 -13.50 -11.22 12.30
C VAL A 428 -14.58 -10.24 11.86
N VAL A 429 -15.62 -10.10 12.68
CA VAL A 429 -16.81 -9.29 12.38
C VAL A 429 -16.93 -8.18 13.42
N ALA A 430 -16.94 -6.92 12.99
CA ALA A 430 -17.37 -5.83 13.85
C ALA A 430 -18.90 -5.83 13.96
N PRO A 431 -19.48 -5.97 15.16
CA PRO A 431 -20.90 -5.76 15.36
C PRO A 431 -21.27 -4.28 15.21
N PRO A 432 -22.57 -3.98 14.99
CA PRO A 432 -23.01 -2.60 14.96
C PRO A 432 -22.96 -1.97 16.36
N ALA A 433 -22.57 -0.71 16.43
CA ALA A 433 -22.58 0.05 17.68
C ALA A 433 -23.99 0.40 18.20
N VAL A 434 -25.02 0.22 17.36
CA VAL A 434 -26.43 0.45 17.69
C VAL A 434 -27.30 -0.68 17.15
N PRO A 435 -28.41 -1.04 17.83
CA PRO A 435 -29.35 -2.02 17.32
C PRO A 435 -29.83 -1.68 15.89
N GLY A 436 -29.92 -2.69 15.02
CA GLY A 436 -30.30 -2.49 13.62
C GLY A 436 -29.19 -1.93 12.71
N GLY A 437 -28.02 -1.60 13.25
CA GLY A 437 -26.87 -1.14 12.46
C GLY A 437 -26.24 -2.26 11.60
N LYS A 438 -25.12 -1.92 10.96
CA LYS A 438 -24.38 -2.81 10.05
C LYS A 438 -23.27 -3.60 10.75
N PHE A 439 -23.23 -4.89 10.48
CA PHE A 439 -22.09 -5.77 10.72
C PHE A 439 -21.04 -5.58 9.62
N ARG A 440 -19.75 -5.67 9.97
CA ARG A 440 -18.66 -5.54 9.01
C ARG A 440 -17.67 -6.69 9.14
N ILE A 441 -17.48 -7.47 8.08
CA ILE A 441 -16.42 -8.49 8.05
C ILE A 441 -15.10 -7.77 7.79
N LEU A 442 -14.29 -7.61 8.84
CA LEU A 442 -13.04 -6.86 8.82
C LEU A 442 -11.87 -7.70 8.29
N GLU A 443 -11.85 -8.99 8.64
CA GLU A 443 -10.77 -9.91 8.30
C GLU A 443 -11.33 -11.33 8.11
N ARG A 444 -10.68 -12.12 7.24
CA ARG A 444 -11.07 -13.49 6.94
C ARG A 444 -9.85 -14.36 6.63
N HIS A 445 -9.93 -15.64 6.98
CA HIS A 445 -8.92 -16.63 6.71
C HIS A 445 -9.55 -17.95 6.27
N GLN A 446 -8.85 -18.64 5.38
CA GLN A 446 -9.11 -20.03 5.04
C GLN A 446 -7.81 -20.82 5.31
N TRP A 447 -7.82 -21.70 6.31
CA TRP A 447 -6.66 -22.47 6.73
C TRP A 447 -6.75 -23.90 6.21
N ARG A 448 -5.75 -24.35 5.45
CA ARG A 448 -5.66 -25.71 4.90
C ARG A 448 -4.48 -26.44 5.52
N GLY A 449 -4.66 -27.73 5.83
CA GLY A 449 -3.60 -28.60 6.35
C GLY A 449 -3.04 -28.22 7.73
N MET A 450 -3.63 -27.26 8.43
CA MET A 450 -3.24 -26.91 9.80
C MET A 450 -3.83 -27.90 10.80
N ASP A 451 -3.06 -28.31 11.80
CA ASP A 451 -3.58 -29.07 12.93
C ASP A 451 -4.45 -28.18 13.86
N PHE A 452 -5.19 -28.81 14.78
CA PHE A 452 -6.11 -28.10 15.67
C PHE A 452 -5.42 -27.08 16.60
N ARG A 453 -4.15 -27.30 16.93
CA ARG A 453 -3.40 -26.39 17.81
C ARG A 453 -2.97 -25.16 17.04
N ALA A 454 -2.46 -25.33 15.81
CA ALA A 454 -2.10 -24.24 14.92
C ALA A 454 -3.31 -23.35 14.59
N GLN A 455 -4.48 -23.95 14.35
CA GLN A 455 -5.74 -23.21 14.15
C GLN A 455 -6.13 -22.41 15.41
N ALA A 456 -6.09 -23.02 16.60
CA ALA A 456 -6.40 -22.33 17.85
C ALA A 456 -5.39 -21.21 18.17
N ASP A 457 -4.09 -21.42 17.91
CA ASP A 457 -3.05 -20.41 18.06
C ASP A 457 -3.24 -19.24 17.08
N ALA A 458 -3.74 -19.50 15.87
CA ALA A 458 -4.11 -18.45 14.91
C ALA A 458 -5.31 -17.63 15.41
N ILE A 459 -6.35 -18.27 15.95
CA ILE A 459 -7.47 -17.57 16.61
C ILE A 459 -6.96 -16.74 17.79
N LYS A 460 -6.04 -17.29 18.60
CA LYS A 460 -5.44 -16.57 19.73
C LYS A 460 -4.75 -15.27 19.28
N LYS A 461 -3.98 -15.29 18.20
CA LYS A 461 -3.36 -14.07 17.64
C LYS A 461 -4.41 -13.01 17.27
N LEU A 462 -5.57 -13.41 16.74
CA LEU A 462 -6.66 -12.49 16.47
C LEU A 462 -7.20 -11.84 17.76
N THR A 463 -7.26 -12.58 18.88
CA THR A 463 -7.62 -12.01 20.19
C THR A 463 -6.59 -11.03 20.75
N GLU A 464 -5.34 -11.12 20.31
CA GLU A 464 -4.28 -10.17 20.68
C GLU A 464 -4.34 -8.91 19.83
N GLN A 465 -4.67 -9.06 18.54
CA GLN A 465 -4.78 -7.98 17.55
C GLN A 465 -6.07 -7.14 17.70
N TYR A 466 -7.19 -7.78 18.03
CA TYR A 466 -8.50 -7.13 18.16
C TYR A 466 -9.05 -7.20 19.59
N ASN A 467 -10.00 -6.31 19.92
CA ASN A 467 -10.77 -6.43 21.15
C ASN A 467 -11.94 -7.42 20.95
N VAL A 468 -11.62 -8.72 21.07
CA VAL A 468 -12.58 -9.81 20.84
C VAL A 468 -13.46 -10.02 22.08
N THR A 469 -14.77 -9.94 21.91
CA THR A 469 -15.76 -10.13 23.00
C THR A 469 -16.63 -11.37 22.83
N TYR A 470 -16.64 -11.97 21.64
CA TYR A 470 -17.38 -13.18 21.32
C TYR A 470 -16.59 -14.05 20.35
N ILE A 471 -16.61 -15.36 20.55
CA ILE A 471 -16.08 -16.35 19.62
C ILE A 471 -17.14 -17.44 19.46
N GLY A 472 -17.61 -17.68 18.23
CA GLY A 472 -18.51 -18.78 17.88
C GLY A 472 -17.77 -19.87 17.11
N ILE A 473 -17.80 -21.11 17.61
CA ILE A 473 -17.09 -22.26 17.03
C ILE A 473 -18.06 -23.41 16.77
N ASP A 474 -18.09 -23.94 15.55
CA ASP A 474 -18.64 -25.28 15.32
C ASP A 474 -17.69 -26.33 15.90
N SER A 475 -18.20 -27.11 16.86
CA SER A 475 -17.48 -28.20 17.53
C SER A 475 -17.84 -29.58 16.98
N THR A 476 -18.63 -29.64 15.91
CA THR A 476 -19.08 -30.91 15.32
C THR A 476 -17.89 -31.71 14.79
N GLY A 477 -17.73 -32.93 15.31
CA GLY A 477 -16.64 -33.84 14.92
C GLY A 477 -15.26 -33.28 15.24
N VAL A 478 -14.49 -32.99 14.20
CA VAL A 478 -13.11 -32.47 14.27
C VAL A 478 -12.98 -31.09 14.93
N GLY A 479 -14.04 -30.27 14.90
CA GLY A 479 -14.05 -28.93 15.50
C GLY A 479 -13.88 -28.94 17.02
N HIS A 480 -14.22 -30.06 17.67
CA HIS A 480 -14.12 -30.21 19.12
C HIS A 480 -12.70 -29.96 19.65
N GLY A 481 -11.67 -30.41 18.93
CA GLY A 481 -10.27 -30.21 19.34
C GLY A 481 -9.85 -28.73 19.35
N VAL A 482 -10.33 -27.95 18.36
CA VAL A 482 -10.06 -26.50 18.30
C VAL A 482 -10.83 -25.78 19.40
N TYR A 483 -12.10 -26.13 19.61
CA TYR A 483 -12.93 -25.56 20.66
C TYR A 483 -12.31 -25.70 22.06
N GLU A 484 -11.83 -26.90 22.42
CA GLU A 484 -11.20 -27.14 23.73
C GLU A 484 -9.92 -26.29 23.92
N ASN A 485 -9.09 -26.17 22.87
CA ASN A 485 -7.90 -25.33 22.91
C ASN A 485 -8.24 -23.83 23.04
N VAL A 486 -9.27 -23.36 22.32
CA VAL A 486 -9.73 -21.97 22.39
C VAL A 486 -10.32 -21.66 23.76
N LYS A 487 -11.11 -22.56 24.33
CA LYS A 487 -11.73 -22.42 25.65
C LYS A 487 -10.71 -22.21 26.76
N ALA A 488 -9.50 -22.75 26.63
CA ALA A 488 -8.42 -22.57 27.59
C ALA A 488 -7.95 -21.11 27.72
N PHE A 489 -7.99 -20.32 26.65
CA PHE A 489 -7.60 -18.89 26.67
C PHE A 489 -8.78 -17.92 26.51
N PHE A 490 -9.93 -18.39 26.04
CA PHE A 490 -11.17 -17.63 25.93
C PHE A 490 -12.35 -18.45 26.48
N PRO A 491 -12.54 -18.52 27.82
CA PRO A 491 -13.55 -19.39 28.43
C PRO A 491 -15.01 -19.10 28.04
N ALA A 492 -15.30 -17.90 27.52
CA ALA A 492 -16.62 -17.48 27.08
C ALA A 492 -16.97 -17.93 25.64
N VAL A 493 -16.13 -18.75 25.00
CA VAL A 493 -16.36 -19.27 23.64
C VAL A 493 -17.72 -19.99 23.54
N ARG A 494 -18.49 -19.66 22.50
CA ARG A 494 -19.79 -20.25 22.22
C ARG A 494 -19.62 -21.48 21.33
N GLU A 495 -20.08 -22.61 21.83
CA GLU A 495 -20.11 -23.88 21.10
C GLU A 495 -21.36 -24.01 20.23
N PHE A 496 -21.17 -24.43 18.98
CA PHE A 496 -22.23 -24.87 18.07
C PHE A 496 -22.08 -26.37 17.78
N VAL A 497 -23.11 -27.15 18.12
CA VAL A 497 -23.19 -28.57 17.76
C VAL A 497 -24.24 -28.71 16.67
N TYR A 498 -23.81 -29.04 15.44
CA TYR A 498 -24.68 -29.02 14.28
C TYR A 498 -25.75 -30.10 14.32
N ASN A 499 -26.98 -29.64 14.12
CA ASN A 499 -28.14 -30.43 13.75
C ASN A 499 -28.99 -29.61 12.77
N PRO A 500 -29.97 -30.19 12.07
CA PRO A 500 -30.77 -29.45 11.10
C PRO A 500 -31.42 -28.17 11.65
N ASN A 501 -31.81 -28.14 12.94
CA ASN A 501 -32.42 -26.95 13.53
C ASN A 501 -31.38 -25.83 13.73
N VAL A 502 -30.17 -26.16 14.20
CA VAL A 502 -29.07 -25.19 14.37
C VAL A 502 -28.67 -24.61 13.02
N LYS A 503 -28.48 -25.46 12.01
CA LYS A 503 -28.17 -25.01 10.63
C LYS A 503 -29.26 -24.09 10.08
N ASN A 504 -30.53 -24.46 10.25
CA ASN A 504 -31.65 -23.62 9.82
C ASN A 504 -31.66 -22.27 10.54
N ALA A 505 -31.41 -22.25 11.85
CA ALA A 505 -31.37 -21.00 12.62
C ALA A 505 -30.23 -20.07 12.18
N LEU A 506 -29.04 -20.62 11.93
CA LEU A 506 -27.87 -19.89 11.43
C LEU A 506 -28.15 -19.26 10.06
N VAL A 507 -28.66 -20.05 9.12
CA VAL A 507 -28.98 -19.57 7.76
C VAL A 507 -30.09 -18.53 7.77
N LEU A 508 -31.16 -18.74 8.54
CA LEU A 508 -32.26 -17.78 8.64
C LEU A 508 -31.80 -16.45 9.26
N LYS A 509 -30.93 -16.49 10.27
CA LYS A 509 -30.35 -15.28 10.88
C LYS A 509 -29.49 -14.50 9.89
N ALA A 510 -28.61 -15.18 9.16
CA ALA A 510 -27.80 -14.51 8.13
C ALA A 510 -28.65 -14.00 6.96
N TYR A 511 -29.69 -14.75 6.56
CA TYR A 511 -30.64 -14.31 5.55
C TYR A 511 -31.35 -13.02 5.96
N ASP A 512 -31.83 -12.92 7.20
CA ASP A 512 -32.42 -11.70 7.73
C ASP A 512 -31.45 -10.51 7.66
N ILE A 513 -30.20 -10.70 8.10
CA ILE A 513 -29.18 -9.63 8.09
C ILE A 513 -28.83 -9.20 6.66
N ILE A 514 -28.61 -10.15 5.75
CA ILE A 514 -28.17 -9.88 4.35
C ILE A 514 -29.31 -9.27 3.53
N SER A 515 -30.53 -9.81 3.63
CA SER A 515 -31.69 -9.28 2.89
C SER A 515 -32.04 -7.85 3.31
N HIS A 516 -31.78 -7.47 4.57
CA HIS A 516 -31.91 -6.10 5.08
C HIS A 516 -30.65 -5.24 4.87
N ARG A 517 -29.63 -5.74 4.15
CA ARG A 517 -28.37 -5.02 3.83
C ARG A 517 -27.62 -4.54 5.07
N ARG A 518 -27.66 -5.36 6.12
CA ARG A 518 -27.00 -5.10 7.40
C ARG A 518 -25.63 -5.77 7.50
N LEU A 519 -25.19 -6.52 6.49
CA LEU A 519 -23.82 -7.00 6.39
C LEU A 519 -23.03 -6.11 5.44
N GLU A 520 -21.78 -5.83 5.77
CA GLU A 520 -20.82 -5.23 4.86
C GLU A 520 -19.51 -6.02 4.83
N PHE A 521 -18.90 -6.12 3.66
CA PHE A 521 -17.55 -6.62 3.48
C PHE A 521 -16.89 -5.94 2.28
N ASP A 522 -15.55 -5.92 2.23
CA ASP A 522 -14.85 -5.30 1.11
C ASP A 522 -15.21 -5.98 -0.21
N ALA A 523 -15.52 -5.18 -1.23
CA ALA A 523 -15.91 -5.68 -2.55
C ALA A 523 -14.83 -6.53 -3.24
N GLY A 524 -13.55 -6.38 -2.86
CA GLY A 524 -12.47 -7.24 -3.30
C GLY A 524 -12.48 -8.65 -2.67
N HIS A 525 -13.21 -8.85 -1.56
CA HIS A 525 -13.32 -10.15 -0.87
C HIS A 525 -14.37 -11.06 -1.53
N THR A 526 -14.17 -11.37 -2.81
CA THR A 526 -15.10 -12.14 -3.65
C THR A 526 -15.35 -13.58 -3.18
N ASP A 527 -14.39 -14.16 -2.48
CA ASP A 527 -14.49 -15.47 -1.83
C ASP A 527 -15.55 -15.54 -0.72
N ILE A 528 -15.79 -14.45 0.01
CA ILE A 528 -16.93 -14.38 0.95
C ILE A 528 -18.24 -14.59 0.18
N ALA A 529 -18.42 -13.85 -0.92
CA ALA A 529 -19.63 -13.97 -1.72
C ALA A 529 -19.78 -15.37 -2.33
N GLN A 530 -18.70 -15.94 -2.85
CA GLN A 530 -18.69 -17.32 -3.34
C GLN A 530 -19.11 -18.32 -2.27
N SER A 531 -18.58 -18.16 -1.06
CA SER A 531 -18.90 -19.04 0.06
C SER A 531 -20.39 -19.01 0.42
N PHE A 532 -21.01 -17.82 0.43
CA PHE A 532 -22.46 -17.69 0.63
C PHE A 532 -23.28 -18.25 -0.55
N MET A 533 -22.83 -18.04 -1.79
CA MET A 533 -23.51 -18.54 -2.99
C MET A 533 -23.55 -20.07 -3.08
N ALA A 534 -22.64 -20.75 -2.40
CA ALA A 534 -22.60 -22.21 -2.37
C ALA A 534 -23.71 -22.83 -1.52
N ILE A 535 -24.35 -22.06 -0.63
CA ILE A 535 -25.40 -22.54 0.27
C ILE A 535 -26.73 -22.67 -0.48
N ARG A 536 -27.26 -23.90 -0.54
CA ARG A 536 -28.52 -24.22 -1.22
C ARG A 536 -29.53 -24.84 -0.27
N ARG A 537 -30.81 -24.78 -0.65
CA ARG A 537 -31.88 -25.52 0.05
C ARG A 537 -31.78 -27.00 -0.31
N ALA A 538 -31.83 -27.85 0.71
CA ALA A 538 -31.89 -29.31 0.60
C ALA A 538 -33.06 -29.86 1.43
N THR A 539 -33.36 -31.14 1.26
CA THR A 539 -34.39 -31.84 2.02
C THR A 539 -33.73 -32.92 2.86
N THR A 540 -34.04 -33.00 4.16
CA THR A 540 -33.48 -34.07 5.03
C THR A 540 -33.78 -35.47 4.46
N ALA A 541 -32.94 -36.46 4.78
CA ALA A 541 -33.12 -37.86 4.35
C ALA A 541 -34.51 -38.46 4.66
N SER A 542 -35.21 -37.96 5.69
CA SER A 542 -36.59 -38.34 6.04
C SER A 542 -37.68 -37.61 5.25
N GLY A 543 -37.35 -36.76 4.28
CA GLY A 543 -38.27 -36.01 3.41
C GLY A 543 -39.07 -34.88 4.07
N ASN A 544 -39.17 -34.85 5.40
CA ASN A 544 -40.15 -34.03 6.12
C ASN A 544 -39.67 -32.65 6.59
N ARG A 545 -38.38 -32.30 6.46
CA ARG A 545 -37.87 -30.98 6.88
C ARG A 545 -36.91 -30.37 5.84
N PRO A 546 -37.06 -29.07 5.50
CA PRO A 546 -36.05 -28.35 4.74
C PRO A 546 -34.79 -28.19 5.59
N THR A 547 -33.63 -28.37 4.96
CA THR A 547 -32.29 -28.18 5.53
C THR A 547 -31.45 -27.37 4.54
N TYR A 548 -30.25 -26.98 4.94
CA TYR A 548 -29.31 -26.25 4.09
C TYR A 548 -27.99 -27.00 3.98
N GLU A 549 -27.48 -27.09 2.75
CA GLU A 549 -26.26 -27.82 2.40
C GLU A 549 -25.45 -27.01 1.39
N ALA A 550 -24.13 -27.20 1.38
CA ALA A 550 -23.28 -26.75 0.28
C ALA A 550 -23.54 -27.61 -0.97
N SER A 551 -23.20 -27.13 -2.17
CA SER A 551 -23.42 -27.88 -3.42
C SER A 551 -22.77 -29.28 -3.39
N ARG A 552 -23.32 -30.19 -4.22
CA ARG A 552 -23.22 -31.66 -4.17
C ARG A 552 -21.79 -32.21 -4.20
N SER A 553 -21.10 -32.17 -3.07
CA SER A 553 -20.24 -33.25 -2.62
C SER A 553 -20.23 -33.21 -1.09
N GLU A 554 -20.53 -34.32 -0.42
CA GLU A 554 -20.47 -34.42 1.05
C GLU A 554 -19.03 -34.25 1.59
N GLU A 555 -18.06 -34.06 0.70
CA GLU A 555 -16.62 -34.14 0.93
C GLU A 555 -15.85 -32.81 0.68
N ALA A 556 -16.44 -31.80 0.03
CA ALA A 556 -15.81 -30.48 -0.16
C ALA A 556 -16.70 -29.32 0.36
N SER A 557 -16.31 -28.68 1.46
CA SER A 557 -17.07 -27.58 2.09
C SER A 557 -16.77 -26.23 1.42
N HIS A 558 -17.64 -25.82 0.50
CA HIS A 558 -17.61 -24.51 -0.18
C HIS A 558 -18.07 -23.32 0.65
N ALA A 559 -18.58 -23.57 1.84
CA ALA A 559 -19.34 -22.58 2.61
C ALA A 559 -18.64 -22.20 3.92
N ASP A 560 -17.36 -22.52 4.09
CA ASP A 560 -16.59 -22.34 5.33
C ASP A 560 -16.60 -20.87 5.83
N LEU A 561 -16.29 -19.90 4.96
CA LEU A 561 -16.36 -18.47 5.32
C LEU A 561 -17.79 -18.02 5.62
N ALA A 562 -18.80 -18.57 4.92
CA ALA A 562 -20.20 -18.27 5.18
C ALA A 562 -20.66 -18.83 6.53
N TRP A 563 -20.34 -20.08 6.86
CA TRP A 563 -20.64 -20.71 8.16
C TRP A 563 -19.91 -20.01 9.30
N ALA A 564 -18.62 -19.72 9.14
CA ALA A 564 -17.85 -18.92 10.07
C ALA A 564 -18.54 -17.55 10.30
N THR A 565 -18.98 -16.88 9.24
CA THR A 565 -19.74 -15.63 9.36
C THR A 565 -21.05 -15.83 10.12
N MET A 566 -21.80 -16.89 9.84
CA MET A 566 -23.05 -17.20 10.55
C MET A 566 -22.82 -17.44 12.05
N HIS A 567 -21.73 -18.08 12.45
CA HIS A 567 -21.38 -18.27 13.87
C HIS A 567 -21.16 -16.96 14.60
N ALA A 568 -20.50 -16.00 13.95
CA ALA A 568 -20.33 -14.65 14.49
C ALA A 568 -21.67 -13.91 14.57
N LEU A 569 -22.44 -13.89 13.47
CA LEU A 569 -23.72 -13.16 13.38
C LEU A 569 -24.80 -13.71 14.32
N PHE A 570 -24.71 -14.99 14.70
CA PHE A 570 -25.65 -15.59 15.65
C PHE A 570 -25.62 -14.95 17.04
N ASN A 571 -24.53 -14.26 17.39
CA ASN A 571 -24.45 -13.52 18.66
C ASN A 571 -25.40 -12.32 18.71
N GLU A 572 -25.92 -11.84 17.57
CA GLU A 572 -26.92 -10.78 17.58
C GLU A 572 -28.23 -11.27 18.22
N PRO A 573 -28.71 -10.63 19.31
CA PRO A 573 -29.97 -10.99 19.95
C PRO A 573 -31.14 -11.00 18.95
N LEU A 574 -32.04 -11.99 19.05
CA LEU A 574 -33.22 -12.10 18.20
C LEU A 574 -34.25 -10.99 18.46
N GLN A 575 -34.18 -10.36 19.63
CA GLN A 575 -34.87 -9.12 19.94
C GLN A 575 -33.83 -8.02 19.86
N GLY A 576 -33.91 -7.15 18.84
CA GLY A 576 -33.23 -5.86 18.92
C GLY A 576 -33.65 -5.24 20.24
N GLU A 577 -32.70 -4.82 21.08
CA GLU A 577 -32.96 -4.28 22.40
C GLU A 577 -34.08 -3.25 22.31
N SER A 578 -35.27 -3.70 22.68
CA SER A 578 -36.36 -2.80 23.02
C SER A 578 -35.87 -2.17 24.32
N ALA A 579 -35.76 -0.86 24.36
CA ALA A 579 -35.20 -0.09 25.46
C ALA A 579 -35.93 -0.22 26.82
N ASN A 580 -36.62 -1.34 27.12
CA ASN A 580 -37.57 -1.50 28.21
C ASN A 580 -37.60 -2.89 28.88
N THR A 581 -36.51 -3.66 28.92
CA THR A 581 -36.43 -4.81 29.85
C THR A 581 -35.23 -4.73 30.78
N SER A 582 -35.26 -3.70 31.64
CA SER A 582 -34.54 -3.73 32.90
C SER A 582 -35.20 -4.74 33.85
N ASN A 583 -34.76 -6.00 33.80
CA ASN A 583 -35.01 -6.92 34.91
C ASN A 583 -34.13 -6.47 36.09
N ILE A 584 -34.68 -5.60 36.92
CA ILE A 584 -34.19 -5.35 38.27
C ILE A 584 -34.38 -6.65 39.05
N VAL A 585 -33.28 -7.30 39.41
CA VAL A 585 -33.29 -8.37 40.41
C VAL A 585 -33.25 -7.69 41.77
N GLU A 586 -34.38 -7.62 42.46
CA GLU A 586 -34.41 -7.31 43.89
C GLU A 586 -33.80 -8.49 44.66
N ILE A 587 -32.74 -8.20 45.42
CA ILE A 587 -32.15 -9.11 46.39
C ILE A 587 -32.87 -8.85 47.72
N PHE A 588 -33.46 -9.90 48.31
CA PHE A 588 -33.80 -9.94 49.73
C PHE A 588 -32.72 -10.70 50.51
#